data_AF-A0A9W7Y9P3-F1
#
_entry.id   AF-A0A9W7Y9P3-F1
#
_cell.length_a   1.000
_cell.length_b   1.000
_cell.length_c   1.000
_cell.angle_alpha   90.00
_cell.angle_beta   90.00
_cell.angle_gamma   90.00
#
_symmetry.space_group_name_H-M   'P 1'
#
loop_
_entity.id
_entity.type
_entity.pdbx_description
1 polymer ?
#
loop_
_entity_poly.entity_id
_entity_poly.type
_entity_poly.pdbx_seq_one_letter_code
_entity_poly.pdbx_strand_id
1 'polypeptide(L)'
;MADNAAVLTRGAQVYARKRKARQEQVEEVQFDPKERRTFLTGFHKRKVQRREFAQAQAQEQAREERLVQRREQREQIKEQLAQKIFGDKAGISSDSEADSDAGDEADSAAERAQVEVLQGDTSVTTVTVTKDFDPADIGSLGIDLDKKLTPQALAARLERDLLKSAERDDGDDDGSGTSGSAAKAAGKNKGKKKGPQKQFRYETKAARTAANDKIKSAKIARSK
;
A
#
# COMPACT_ATOMS: atom_id res chain seq x y z
N MET A 1 -9.43 33.85 -27.02
CA MET A 1 -9.21 35.26 -26.64
C MET A 1 -8.93 35.27 -25.15
N ALA A 2 -7.79 35.81 -24.71
CA ALA A 2 -7.50 35.90 -23.27
C ALA A 2 -8.50 36.86 -22.62
N ASP A 3 -9.04 36.46 -21.48
CA ASP A 3 -10.06 37.25 -20.79
C ASP A 3 -9.44 38.57 -20.28
N ASN A 4 -9.95 39.70 -20.75
CA ASN A 4 -9.36 41.01 -20.50
C ASN A 4 -9.30 41.34 -19.01
N ALA A 5 -10.29 40.86 -18.24
CA ALA A 5 -10.32 40.97 -16.79
C ALA A 5 -9.13 40.24 -16.14
N ALA A 6 -8.76 39.05 -16.63
CA ALA A 6 -7.62 38.30 -16.12
C ALA A 6 -6.29 38.99 -16.47
N VAL A 7 -6.17 39.57 -17.67
CA VAL A 7 -4.96 40.30 -18.10
C VAL A 7 -4.73 41.53 -17.22
N LEU A 8 -5.77 42.31 -16.95
CA LEU A 8 -5.68 43.52 -16.13
C LEU A 8 -5.50 43.22 -14.63
N THR A 9 -6.07 42.14 -14.10
CA THR A 9 -5.96 41.75 -12.68
C THR A 9 -4.70 40.94 -12.35
N ARG A 10 -4.01 40.38 -13.36
CA ARG A 10 -2.78 39.58 -13.17
C ARG A 10 -1.70 40.32 -12.40
N GLY A 11 -1.52 41.62 -12.64
CA GLY A 11 -0.56 42.44 -11.91
C GLY A 11 -0.86 42.48 -10.41
N ALA A 12 -2.10 42.79 -10.04
CA ALA A 12 -2.56 42.84 -8.65
C ALA A 12 -2.41 41.49 -7.95
N GLN A 13 -2.74 40.39 -8.62
CA GLN A 13 -2.57 39.04 -8.09
C GLN A 13 -1.09 38.71 -7.84
N VAL A 14 -0.19 39.11 -8.74
CA VAL A 14 1.27 38.93 -8.57
C VAL A 14 1.77 39.74 -7.38
N TYR A 15 1.35 40.99 -7.21
CA TYR A 15 1.73 41.81 -6.06
C TYR A 15 1.19 41.25 -4.74
N ALA A 16 -0.05 40.76 -4.73
CA ALA A 16 -0.63 40.09 -3.56
C ALA A 16 0.16 38.84 -3.19
N ARG A 17 0.55 38.01 -4.17
CA ARG A 17 1.41 36.82 -3.95
C ARG A 17 2.78 37.22 -3.42
N LYS A 18 3.42 38.25 -3.98
CA LYS A 18 4.72 38.74 -3.52
C LYS A 18 4.65 39.28 -2.09
N ARG A 19 3.57 39.96 -1.71
CA ARG A 19 3.38 40.46 -0.34
C ARG A 19 3.23 39.30 0.64
N LYS A 20 2.42 38.29 0.30
CA LYS A 20 2.28 37.07 1.11
C LYS A 20 3.61 36.33 1.26
N ALA A 21 4.34 36.15 0.16
CA ALA A 21 5.65 35.50 0.19
C ALA A 21 6.68 36.25 1.08
N ARG A 22 6.62 37.59 1.14
CA ARG A 22 7.45 38.40 2.05
C ARG A 22 7.01 38.30 3.51
N GLN A 23 5.71 38.12 3.77
CA GLN A 23 5.19 37.91 5.14
C GLN A 23 5.53 36.52 5.67
N GLU A 24 5.56 35.51 4.79
CA GLU A 24 5.98 34.14 5.11
C GLU A 24 7.51 33.99 5.15
N GLN A 25 8.25 35.01 4.72
CA GLN A 25 9.70 35.01 4.78
C GLN A 25 10.15 35.19 6.24
N VAL A 26 10.84 34.20 6.77
CA VAL A 26 11.39 34.23 8.12
C VAL A 26 12.41 35.37 8.23
N GLU A 27 12.17 36.33 9.13
CA GLU A 27 12.99 37.54 9.30
C GLU A 27 14.37 37.23 9.91
N GLU A 28 14.46 36.23 10.80
CA GLU A 28 15.71 35.82 11.45
C GLU A 28 15.78 34.30 11.59
N VAL A 29 16.91 33.70 11.21
CA VAL A 29 17.20 32.27 11.41
C VAL A 29 18.15 32.12 12.60
N GLN A 30 17.61 31.79 13.76
CA GLN A 30 18.40 31.48 14.95
C GLN A 30 18.78 30.00 14.97
N PHE A 31 20.06 29.72 15.19
CA PHE A 31 20.55 28.34 15.31
C PHE A 31 20.71 27.96 16.77
N ASP A 32 19.83 27.10 17.28
CA ASP A 32 20.01 26.53 18.62
C ASP A 32 21.20 25.52 18.59
N PRO A 33 22.27 25.75 19.36
CA PRO A 33 23.39 24.82 19.44
C PRO A 33 22.99 23.42 19.93
N LYS A 34 21.90 23.28 20.70
CA LYS A 34 21.39 21.97 21.16
C LYS A 34 20.76 21.19 20.00
N GLU A 35 19.91 21.83 19.21
CA GLU A 35 19.35 21.22 18.00
C GLU A 35 20.41 20.92 16.95
N ARG A 36 21.42 21.79 16.83
CA ARG A 36 22.58 21.51 15.97
C ARG A 36 23.31 20.25 16.41
N ARG A 37 23.52 20.04 17.71
CA ARG A 37 24.15 18.82 18.25
C ARG A 37 23.31 17.59 17.95
N THR A 38 22.00 17.63 18.19
CA THR A 38 21.11 16.49 17.89
C THR A 38 21.02 16.21 16.39
N PHE A 39 21.04 17.24 15.55
CA PHE A 39 21.12 17.08 14.10
C PHE A 39 22.46 16.47 13.67
N LEU A 40 23.59 16.89 14.22
CA LEU A 40 24.89 16.33 13.85
C LEU A 40 25.07 14.88 14.34
N THR A 41 24.58 14.51 15.52
CA THR A 41 24.72 13.14 16.05
C THR A 41 23.57 12.22 15.70
N GLY A 42 22.40 12.76 15.33
CA GLY A 42 21.15 12.04 15.08
C GLY A 42 21.05 11.32 13.73
N PHE A 43 22.15 10.89 13.12
CA PHE A 43 22.11 10.18 11.83
C PHE A 43 21.25 8.91 11.86
N HIS A 44 21.28 8.16 12.97
CA HIS A 44 20.43 7.00 13.15
C HIS A 44 18.94 7.41 13.18
N LYS A 45 18.59 8.45 13.96
CA LYS A 45 17.23 9.00 14.01
C LYS A 45 16.73 9.43 12.63
N ARG A 46 17.54 10.15 11.86
CA ARG A 46 17.19 10.52 10.48
C ARG A 46 17.02 9.32 9.56
N LYS A 47 17.86 8.29 9.71
CA LYS A 47 17.76 7.07 8.91
C LYS A 47 16.46 6.33 9.21
N VAL A 48 16.09 6.23 10.49
CA VAL A 48 14.81 5.67 10.94
C VAL A 48 13.64 6.49 10.41
N GLN A 49 13.64 7.81 10.62
CA GLN A 49 12.60 8.72 10.11
C GLN A 49 12.42 8.61 8.59
N ARG A 50 13.51 8.49 7.82
CA ARG A 50 13.40 8.28 6.37
C ARG A 50 12.75 6.96 6.01
N ARG A 51 13.03 5.89 6.76
CA ARG A 51 12.41 4.57 6.54
C ARG A 51 10.93 4.63 6.90
N GLU A 52 10.59 5.19 8.05
CA GLU A 52 9.20 5.39 8.50
C GLU A 52 8.41 6.24 7.51
N PHE A 53 8.99 7.34 7.03
CA PHE A 53 8.36 8.20 6.04
C PHE A 53 8.12 7.47 4.70
N ALA A 54 9.10 6.69 4.23
CA ALA A 54 8.92 5.89 3.02
C ALA A 54 7.84 4.82 3.19
N GLN A 55 7.76 4.19 4.37
CA GLN A 55 6.70 3.24 4.71
C GLN A 55 5.33 3.93 4.76
N ALA A 56 5.24 5.09 5.42
CA ALA A 56 4.00 5.87 5.50
C ALA A 56 3.51 6.29 4.12
N GLN A 57 4.39 6.81 3.26
CA GLN A 57 4.03 7.16 1.88
C GLN A 57 3.56 5.95 1.06
N ALA A 58 4.21 4.80 1.20
CA ALA A 58 3.79 3.58 0.52
C ALA A 58 2.41 3.10 1.01
N GLN A 59 2.12 3.23 2.31
CA GLN A 59 0.81 2.91 2.87
C GLN A 59 -0.28 3.88 2.39
N GLU A 60 0.03 5.17 2.32
CA GLU A 60 -0.89 6.19 1.77
C GLU A 60 -1.22 5.90 0.30
N GLN A 61 -0.22 5.63 -0.52
CA GLN A 61 -0.40 5.27 -1.94
C GLN A 61 -1.24 3.99 -2.10
N ALA A 62 -0.92 2.94 -1.35
CA ALA A 62 -1.69 1.69 -1.38
C ALA A 62 -3.16 1.89 -0.96
N ARG A 63 -3.41 2.80 0.00
CA ARG A 63 -4.77 3.15 0.42
C ARG A 63 -5.51 3.91 -0.69
N GLU A 64 -4.86 4.87 -1.33
CA GLU A 64 -5.42 5.63 -2.45
C GLU A 64 -5.73 4.72 -3.63
N GLU A 65 -4.81 3.84 -4.01
CA GLU A 65 -5.00 2.84 -5.07
C GLU A 65 -6.19 1.92 -4.76
N ARG A 66 -6.31 1.43 -3.53
CA ARG A 66 -7.46 0.59 -3.12
C ARG A 66 -8.79 1.34 -3.20
N LEU A 67 -8.80 2.64 -2.88
CA LEU A 67 -9.98 3.48 -3.01
C LEU A 67 -10.36 3.72 -4.47
N VAL A 68 -9.37 3.97 -5.33
CA VAL A 68 -9.57 4.13 -6.78
C VAL A 68 -10.10 2.83 -7.38
N GLN A 69 -9.47 1.69 -7.11
CA GLN A 69 -9.93 0.38 -7.57
C GLN A 69 -11.37 0.09 -7.14
N ARG A 70 -11.74 0.43 -5.89
CA ARG A 70 -13.12 0.26 -5.42
C ARG A 70 -14.10 1.18 -6.16
N ARG A 71 -13.69 2.40 -6.51
CA ARG A 71 -14.52 3.32 -7.31
C ARG A 71 -14.71 2.78 -8.72
N GLU A 72 -13.63 2.37 -9.37
CA GLU A 72 -13.64 1.77 -10.71
C GLU A 72 -14.51 0.51 -10.76
N GLN A 73 -14.39 -0.40 -9.78
CA GLN A 73 -15.25 -1.59 -9.70
C GLN A 73 -16.74 -1.22 -9.58
N ARG A 74 -17.06 -0.21 -8.78
CA ARG A 74 -18.45 0.26 -8.63
C ARG A 74 -18.96 0.89 -9.93
N GLU A 75 -18.13 1.64 -10.64
CA GLU A 75 -18.47 2.22 -11.93
C GLU A 75 -18.67 1.14 -12.99
N GLN A 76 -17.77 0.17 -13.08
CA GLN A 76 -17.91 -1.00 -13.98
C GLN A 76 -19.20 -1.78 -13.71
N ILE A 77 -19.53 -2.05 -12.44
CA ILE A 77 -20.78 -2.75 -12.09
C ILE A 77 -22.00 -1.92 -12.51
N LYS A 78 -21.97 -0.60 -12.30
CA LYS A 78 -23.07 0.30 -12.73
C LYS A 78 -23.21 0.32 -14.25
N GLU A 79 -22.11 0.39 -14.98
CA GLU A 79 -22.11 0.35 -16.45
C GLU A 79 -22.64 -0.98 -16.98
N GLN A 80 -22.18 -2.11 -16.42
CA GLN A 80 -22.68 -3.44 -16.78
C GLN A 80 -24.17 -3.59 -16.50
N LEU A 81 -24.63 -3.10 -15.34
CA LEU A 81 -26.06 -3.11 -15.00
C LEU A 81 -26.86 -2.23 -15.97
N ALA A 82 -26.37 -1.03 -16.29
CA ALA A 82 -27.01 -0.14 -17.25
C ALA A 82 -27.08 -0.76 -18.65
N GLN A 83 -26.02 -1.43 -19.11
CA GLN A 83 -26.00 -2.17 -20.37
C GLN A 83 -26.99 -3.33 -20.38
N LYS A 84 -27.08 -4.11 -19.30
CA LYS A 84 -28.08 -5.18 -19.16
C LYS A 84 -29.50 -4.64 -19.21
N ILE A 85 -29.82 -3.61 -18.42
CA ILE A 85 -31.14 -2.98 -18.42
C ILE A 85 -31.49 -2.40 -19.80
N PHE A 86 -30.52 -1.77 -20.48
CA PHE A 86 -30.73 -1.24 -21.83
C PHE A 86 -30.93 -2.36 -22.86
N GLY A 87 -30.15 -3.43 -22.78
CA GLY A 87 -30.28 -4.62 -23.65
C GLY A 87 -31.61 -5.35 -23.46
N ASP A 88 -32.05 -5.53 -22.21
CA ASP A 88 -33.33 -6.14 -21.87
C ASP A 88 -34.51 -5.27 -22.37
N LYS A 89 -34.43 -3.94 -22.22
CA LYS A 89 -35.43 -3.01 -22.77
C LYS A 89 -35.47 -3.02 -24.30
N ALA A 90 -34.34 -3.20 -24.97
CA ALA A 90 -34.30 -3.32 -26.44
C ALA A 90 -34.90 -4.65 -26.95
N GLY A 91 -34.86 -5.72 -26.14
CA GLY A 91 -35.52 -7.00 -26.44
C GLY A 91 -37.02 -7.04 -26.11
N ILE A 92 -37.48 -6.21 -25.16
CA ILE A 92 -38.89 -6.13 -24.75
C ILE A 92 -39.69 -5.11 -25.60
N SER A 93 -39.03 -4.23 -26.35
CA SER A 93 -39.68 -3.21 -27.19
C SER A 93 -40.29 -3.74 -28.51
N SER A 94 -40.32 -5.06 -28.76
CA SER A 94 -40.99 -5.61 -29.95
C SER A 94 -42.31 -6.34 -29.69
N ASP A 95 -42.77 -6.46 -28.43
CA ASP A 95 -44.08 -7.04 -28.14
C ASP A 95 -44.56 -6.66 -26.72
N SER A 96 -45.14 -5.47 -26.55
CA SER A 96 -46.18 -5.16 -25.55
C SER A 96 -46.48 -3.66 -25.55
N GLU A 97 -47.42 -3.28 -26.41
CA GLU A 97 -48.31 -2.15 -26.14
C GLU A 97 -49.30 -2.57 -25.04
N ALA A 98 -49.69 -1.61 -24.19
CA ALA A 98 -50.53 -1.74 -22.99
C ALA A 98 -49.85 -2.41 -21.77
N ASP A 99 -49.83 -1.86 -20.56
CA ASP A 99 -50.90 -1.12 -19.90
C ASP A 99 -50.32 -0.17 -18.84
N SER A 100 -50.90 1.02 -18.76
CA SER A 100 -50.67 1.95 -17.67
C SER A 100 -51.71 1.67 -16.58
N ASP A 101 -51.35 0.91 -15.56
CA ASP A 101 -52.16 0.87 -14.33
C ASP A 101 -51.29 0.96 -13.09
N ALA A 102 -51.63 1.95 -12.26
CA ALA A 102 -51.12 2.12 -10.93
C ALA A 102 -51.97 1.23 -10.02
N GLY A 103 -51.44 0.07 -9.64
CA GLY A 103 -52.17 -0.92 -8.84
C GLY A 103 -51.24 -1.68 -7.92
N ASP A 104 -51.56 -1.58 -6.64
CA ASP A 104 -50.96 -2.21 -5.46
C ASP A 104 -51.06 -3.75 -5.48
N GLU A 105 -50.11 -4.39 -4.78
CA GLU A 105 -50.01 -5.81 -4.37
C GLU A 105 -50.12 -6.95 -5.42
N ALA A 106 -49.04 -7.75 -5.53
CA ALA A 106 -49.03 -9.19 -5.20
C ALA A 106 -47.72 -9.88 -5.66
N ASP A 107 -46.90 -10.21 -4.67
CA ASP A 107 -46.35 -11.55 -4.42
C ASP A 107 -46.10 -12.49 -5.64
N SER A 108 -44.82 -12.68 -6.01
CA SER A 108 -44.32 -14.00 -6.43
C SER A 108 -42.79 -14.14 -6.35
N ALA A 109 -42.36 -14.90 -5.34
CA ALA A 109 -41.33 -15.93 -5.43
C ALA A 109 -39.90 -15.55 -5.86
N ALA A 110 -39.20 -14.82 -4.99
CA ALA A 110 -37.83 -15.17 -4.63
C ALA A 110 -37.60 -14.72 -3.18
N GLU A 111 -37.60 -15.66 -2.24
CA GLU A 111 -37.38 -15.41 -0.82
C GLU A 111 -36.03 -14.71 -0.60
N ARG A 112 -36.09 -13.39 -0.53
CA ARG A 112 -34.96 -12.57 -0.12
C ARG A 112 -34.89 -12.62 1.40
N ALA A 113 -33.90 -13.34 1.93
CA ALA A 113 -33.51 -13.26 3.33
C ALA A 113 -33.41 -11.78 3.72
N GLN A 114 -34.13 -11.38 4.77
CA GLN A 114 -34.14 -10.00 5.23
C GLN A 114 -32.80 -9.75 5.91
N VAL A 115 -31.98 -8.88 5.31
CA VAL A 115 -30.66 -8.51 5.83
C VAL A 115 -30.77 -7.13 6.46
N GLU A 116 -30.81 -7.06 7.78
CA GLU A 116 -30.76 -5.81 8.52
C GLU A 116 -29.33 -5.50 8.93
N VAL A 117 -28.86 -4.30 8.55
CA VAL A 117 -27.53 -3.81 8.90
C VAL A 117 -27.69 -2.82 10.05
N LEU A 118 -27.33 -3.26 11.26
CA LEU A 118 -27.34 -2.42 12.45
C LEU A 118 -25.94 -1.83 12.63
N GLN A 119 -25.84 -0.50 12.56
CA GLN A 119 -24.59 0.24 12.71
C GLN A 119 -24.59 0.96 14.06
N GLY A 120 -23.73 0.50 14.97
CA GLY A 120 -23.41 1.22 16.20
C GLY A 120 -22.12 2.03 16.06
N ASP A 121 -21.88 2.96 16.99
CA ASP A 121 -20.73 3.88 16.95
C ASP A 121 -19.36 3.18 16.95
N THR A 122 -19.30 1.92 17.42
CA THR A 122 -18.07 1.14 17.54
C THR A 122 -18.04 -0.13 16.67
N SER A 123 -19.17 -0.59 16.12
CA SER A 123 -19.22 -1.80 15.30
C SER A 123 -20.45 -1.86 14.39
N VAL A 124 -20.30 -2.51 13.24
CA VAL A 124 -21.38 -2.79 12.29
C VAL A 124 -21.69 -4.28 12.35
N THR A 125 -22.94 -4.64 12.67
CA THR A 125 -23.40 -6.03 12.74
C THR A 125 -24.51 -6.25 11.72
N THR A 126 -24.38 -7.27 10.88
CA THR A 126 -25.38 -7.65 9.88
C THR A 126 -26.12 -8.90 10.35
N VAL A 127 -27.45 -8.79 10.53
CA VAL A 127 -28.30 -9.91 10.92
C VAL A 127 -29.11 -10.34 9.71
N THR A 128 -28.98 -11.61 9.33
CA THR A 128 -29.73 -12.22 8.23
C THR A 128 -30.75 -13.21 8.79
N VAL A 129 -32.04 -12.93 8.63
CA VAL A 129 -33.11 -13.86 9.06
C VAL A 129 -33.57 -14.66 7.85
N THR A 130 -33.30 -15.97 7.87
CA THR A 130 -33.78 -16.96 6.89
C THR A 130 -34.92 -17.75 7.52
N LYS A 131 -36.03 -17.95 6.78
CA LYS A 131 -37.24 -18.63 7.27
C LYS A 131 -37.03 -20.11 7.59
N ASP A 132 -36.03 -20.75 6.97
CA ASP A 132 -35.72 -22.19 7.14
C ASP A 132 -34.49 -22.43 8.03
N PHE A 133 -34.31 -21.64 9.09
CA PHE A 133 -33.21 -21.86 10.03
C PHE A 133 -33.61 -22.87 11.12
N ASP A 134 -33.19 -24.14 10.96
CA ASP A 134 -33.32 -25.16 11.99
C ASP A 134 -32.10 -25.13 12.93
N PRO A 135 -32.25 -24.92 14.25
CA PRO A 135 -31.12 -24.90 15.19
C PRO A 135 -30.31 -26.21 15.22
N ALA A 136 -30.85 -27.32 14.70
CA ALA A 136 -30.11 -28.58 14.56
C ALA A 136 -28.97 -28.51 13.52
N ASP A 137 -29.08 -27.64 12.50
CA ASP A 137 -28.08 -27.52 11.44
C ASP A 137 -26.80 -26.80 11.89
N ILE A 138 -26.85 -26.08 13.00
CA ILE A 138 -25.68 -25.38 13.58
C ILE A 138 -24.58 -26.39 13.95
N GLY A 139 -24.96 -27.59 14.40
CA GLY A 139 -24.03 -28.67 14.71
C GLY A 139 -23.41 -29.33 13.46
N SER A 140 -24.11 -29.29 12.32
CA SER A 140 -23.61 -29.87 11.06
C SER A 140 -22.59 -28.97 10.35
N LEU A 141 -22.64 -27.65 10.61
CA LEU A 141 -21.70 -26.65 10.07
C LEU A 141 -20.28 -26.73 10.69
N GLY A 142 -20.01 -27.69 11.56
CA GLY A 142 -18.69 -27.90 12.16
C GLY A 142 -18.24 -26.77 13.10
N ILE A 143 -19.18 -25.93 13.53
CA ILE A 143 -18.94 -24.87 14.49
C ILE A 143 -19.14 -25.48 15.89
N ASP A 144 -18.05 -25.99 16.46
CA ASP A 144 -18.04 -26.57 17.81
C ASP A 144 -18.33 -25.48 18.87
N LEU A 145 -19.61 -25.17 19.11
CA LEU A 145 -20.06 -24.22 20.13
C LEU A 145 -19.64 -24.64 21.56
N ASP A 146 -19.37 -25.93 21.76
CA ASP A 146 -18.97 -26.49 23.06
C ASP A 146 -17.48 -26.28 23.41
N LYS A 147 -16.66 -25.87 22.43
CA LYS A 147 -15.30 -25.41 22.71
C LYS A 147 -15.37 -23.98 23.25
N LYS A 148 -15.73 -23.86 24.54
CA LYS A 148 -15.68 -22.59 25.28
C LYS A 148 -14.28 -22.01 25.18
N LEU A 149 -14.08 -21.08 24.26
CA LEU A 149 -12.84 -20.35 24.09
C LEU A 149 -12.73 -19.41 25.30
N THR A 150 -12.14 -19.90 26.38
CA THR A 150 -11.94 -19.09 27.58
C THR A 150 -11.06 -17.89 27.21
N PRO A 151 -11.25 -16.71 27.85
CA PRO A 151 -10.41 -15.54 27.60
C PRO A 151 -8.91 -15.84 27.70
N GLN A 152 -8.54 -16.78 28.59
CA GLN A 152 -7.16 -17.27 28.75
C GLN A 152 -6.67 -18.07 27.53
N ALA A 153 -7.49 -18.93 26.93
CA ALA A 153 -7.13 -19.68 25.73
C ALA A 153 -6.97 -18.77 24.51
N LEU A 154 -7.76 -17.70 24.42
CA LEU A 154 -7.64 -16.67 23.38
C LEU A 154 -6.35 -15.86 23.57
N ALA A 155 -6.05 -15.43 24.79
CA ALA A 155 -4.81 -14.73 25.12
C ALA A 155 -3.56 -15.57 24.77
N ALA A 156 -3.54 -16.86 25.15
CA ALA A 156 -2.43 -17.76 24.83
C ALA A 156 -2.25 -17.99 23.32
N ARG A 157 -3.34 -17.92 22.53
CA ARG A 157 -3.28 -18.02 21.06
C ARG A 157 -2.69 -16.76 20.44
N LEU A 158 -3.09 -15.58 20.93
CA LEU A 158 -2.52 -14.30 20.50
C LEU A 158 -1.04 -14.20 20.84
N GLU A 159 -0.62 -14.62 22.04
CA GLU A 159 0.79 -14.66 22.42
C GLU A 159 1.61 -15.58 21.51
N ARG A 160 1.08 -16.76 21.16
CA ARG A 160 1.73 -17.67 20.22
C ARG A 160 1.88 -17.05 18.83
N ASP A 161 0.85 -16.38 18.32
CA ASP A 161 0.88 -15.76 17.01
C ASP A 161 1.86 -14.57 16.97
N LEU A 162 1.95 -13.81 18.08
CA LEU A 162 2.95 -12.75 18.25
C LEU A 162 4.38 -13.29 18.28
N LEU A 163 4.66 -14.36 19.05
CA LEU A 163 5.98 -15.01 19.05
C LEU A 163 6.36 -15.56 17.67
N LYS A 164 5.40 -16.17 16.97
CA LYS A 164 5.62 -16.72 15.63
C LYS A 164 5.86 -15.65 14.57
N SER A 165 5.32 -14.44 14.77
CA SER A 165 5.61 -13.29 13.92
C SER A 165 7.00 -12.71 14.21
N ALA A 166 7.46 -12.76 15.47
CA ALA A 166 8.81 -12.32 15.84
C ALA A 166 9.90 -13.26 15.31
N GLU A 167 9.67 -14.58 15.28
CA GLU A 167 10.64 -15.55 14.73
C GLU A 167 10.80 -15.50 13.20
N ARG A 168 9.88 -14.85 12.48
CA ARG A 168 9.91 -14.75 11.00
C ARG A 168 10.63 -13.52 10.47
N ASP A 169 11.08 -12.61 11.34
CA ASP A 169 11.72 -11.33 10.94
C ASP A 169 13.27 -11.36 11.02
N ASP A 170 13.87 -12.48 11.45
CA ASP A 170 15.33 -12.63 11.63
C ASP A 170 16.02 -13.53 10.58
N GLY A 171 15.35 -13.85 9.47
CA GLY A 171 15.90 -14.76 8.45
C GLY A 171 15.58 -14.35 7.03
N ASP A 172 16.32 -13.36 6.49
CA ASP A 172 16.70 -13.27 5.06
C ASP A 172 17.58 -12.01 4.82
N ASP A 173 18.77 -11.98 5.41
CA ASP A 173 19.91 -11.18 4.90
C ASP A 173 21.17 -12.05 4.96
N ASP A 174 21.50 -12.71 3.85
CA ASP A 174 22.77 -13.38 3.69
C ASP A 174 23.26 -13.23 2.24
N GLY A 175 24.09 -12.21 2.06
CA GLY A 175 25.01 -12.11 0.95
C GLY A 175 26.18 -13.07 1.17
N SER A 176 26.33 -14.04 0.27
CA SER A 176 27.44 -15.00 0.25
C SER A 176 28.78 -14.32 -0.08
N GLY A 177 29.51 -13.94 0.96
CA GLY A 177 30.95 -13.62 0.94
C GLY A 177 31.73 -14.74 1.63
N THR A 178 32.32 -15.64 0.85
CA THR A 178 33.14 -16.74 1.34
C THR A 178 34.45 -16.21 1.96
N SER A 179 34.61 -16.42 3.27
CA SER A 179 35.85 -16.23 4.00
C SER A 179 36.46 -17.60 4.31
N GLY A 180 37.64 -17.87 3.74
CA GLY A 180 38.48 -19.00 4.11
C GLY A 180 39.56 -18.54 5.09
N SER A 181 39.50 -19.04 6.32
CA SER A 181 40.46 -18.81 7.38
C SER A 181 41.70 -19.72 7.26
N ALA A 182 42.89 -19.17 7.48
CA ALA A 182 44.00 -19.92 8.05
C ALA A 182 44.93 -18.98 8.84
N ALA A 183 45.22 -19.37 10.08
CA ALA A 183 45.98 -18.63 11.07
C ALA A 183 47.50 -18.74 10.88
N LYS A 184 48.25 -17.65 11.15
CA LYS A 184 49.30 -17.56 12.18
C LYS A 184 50.20 -16.33 12.01
N ALA A 185 50.73 -15.93 13.18
CA ALA A 185 51.98 -15.22 13.44
C ALA A 185 51.95 -13.68 13.51
N ALA A 186 52.18 -13.22 14.74
CA ALA A 186 52.63 -11.88 15.08
C ALA A 186 53.94 -11.55 14.38
N GLY A 187 54.01 -10.38 13.76
CA GLY A 187 55.22 -9.83 13.16
C GLY A 187 55.05 -8.36 12.81
N LYS A 188 55.65 -7.47 13.61
CA LYS A 188 55.91 -6.07 13.23
C LYS A 188 56.77 -6.07 11.95
N ASN A 189 56.33 -5.46 10.86
CA ASN A 189 57.06 -4.38 10.18
C ASN A 189 56.58 -4.03 8.74
N LYS A 190 56.72 -2.72 8.48
CA LYS A 190 57.07 -2.03 7.23
C LYS A 190 56.00 -1.87 6.14
N GLY A 191 55.74 -0.58 5.86
CA GLY A 191 54.72 -0.08 4.94
C GLY A 191 54.85 -0.63 3.53
N LYS A 192 53.78 -1.28 3.08
CA LYS A 192 53.51 -1.50 1.67
C LYS A 192 53.10 -0.15 1.06
N LYS A 193 53.90 0.36 0.11
CA LYS A 193 53.51 1.50 -0.72
C LYS A 193 52.17 1.16 -1.40
N LYS A 194 51.14 1.97 -1.16
CA LYS A 194 49.84 1.81 -1.81
C LYS A 194 50.05 1.96 -3.32
N GLY A 195 49.68 0.94 -4.10
CA GLY A 195 49.63 1.05 -5.56
C GLY A 195 48.69 2.18 -5.99
N PRO A 196 48.77 2.65 -7.25
CA PRO A 196 47.91 3.72 -7.74
C PRO A 196 46.44 3.37 -7.46
N GLN A 197 45.73 4.33 -6.87
CA GLN A 197 44.29 4.22 -6.60
C GLN A 197 43.59 3.92 -7.92
N LYS A 198 42.94 2.77 -8.01
CA LYS A 198 42.11 2.43 -9.18
C LYS A 198 41.00 3.48 -9.24
N GLN A 199 41.03 4.31 -10.28
CA GLN A 199 39.95 5.24 -10.55
C GLN A 199 38.72 4.41 -10.92
N PHE A 200 37.82 4.21 -9.97
CA PHE A 200 36.52 3.62 -10.23
C PHE A 200 35.76 4.62 -11.11
N ARG A 201 35.59 4.30 -12.38
CA ARG A 201 34.58 4.95 -13.20
C ARG A 201 33.22 4.55 -12.60
N TYR A 202 32.39 5.54 -12.26
CA TYR A 202 31.04 5.31 -11.78
C TYR A 202 30.18 4.79 -12.92
N GLU A 203 30.35 3.51 -13.25
CA GLU A 203 29.35 2.78 -13.98
C GLU A 203 28.23 2.43 -12.99
N THR A 204 26.99 2.65 -13.40
CA THR A 204 25.84 2.17 -12.64
C THR A 204 25.90 0.64 -12.53
N LYS A 205 25.28 0.06 -11.49
CA LYS A 205 25.26 -1.40 -11.29
C LYS A 205 24.78 -2.15 -12.55
N ALA A 206 23.80 -1.58 -13.26
CA ALA A 206 23.28 -2.10 -14.52
C ALA A 206 24.30 -2.05 -15.68
N ALA A 207 25.07 -0.96 -15.81
CA ALA A 207 26.12 -0.86 -16.82
C ALA A 207 27.24 -1.89 -16.57
N ARG A 208 27.61 -2.10 -15.30
CA ARG A 208 28.61 -3.10 -14.89
C ARG A 208 28.16 -4.53 -15.19
N THR A 209 26.91 -4.89 -14.94
CA THR A 209 26.39 -6.23 -15.26
C THR A 209 26.37 -6.45 -16.77
N ALA A 210 25.86 -5.49 -17.54
CA ALA A 210 25.83 -5.59 -19.00
C ALA A 210 27.23 -5.72 -19.63
N ALA A 211 28.23 -4.99 -19.11
CA ALA A 211 29.61 -5.12 -19.56
C ALA A 211 30.20 -6.51 -19.23
N ASN A 212 29.94 -7.02 -18.01
CA ASN A 212 30.38 -8.35 -17.61
C ASN A 212 29.74 -9.45 -18.46
N ASP A 213 28.46 -9.32 -18.80
CA ASP A 213 27.75 -10.30 -19.62
C ASP A 213 28.27 -10.31 -21.06
N LYS A 214 28.62 -9.14 -21.61
CA LYS A 214 29.32 -9.03 -22.91
C LYS A 214 30.71 -9.69 -22.89
N ILE A 215 31.47 -9.53 -21.81
CA ILE A 215 32.79 -10.17 -21.67
C ILE A 215 32.62 -11.69 -21.55
N LYS A 216 31.63 -12.17 -20.78
CA LYS A 216 31.33 -13.60 -20.64
C LYS A 216 30.92 -14.21 -21.98
N SER A 217 30.00 -13.57 -22.71
CA SER A 217 29.55 -14.07 -24.01
C SER A 217 30.67 -14.09 -25.04
N ALA A 218 31.52 -13.06 -25.09
CA ALA A 218 32.70 -13.02 -25.95
C ALA A 218 33.72 -14.12 -25.60
N LYS A 219 33.87 -14.47 -24.31
CA LYS A 219 34.76 -15.56 -23.87
C LYS A 219 34.22 -16.93 -24.26
N ILE A 220 32.90 -17.13 -24.14
CA ILE A 220 32.22 -18.37 -24.57
C ILE A 220 32.29 -18.52 -26.09
N ALA A 221 32.12 -17.44 -26.84
CA ALA A 221 32.23 -17.44 -28.30
C ALA A 221 33.65 -17.73 -28.79
N ARG A 222 34.69 -17.36 -28.01
CA ARG A 222 36.09 -17.68 -28.30
C ARG A 222 36.50 -19.08 -27.89
N SER A 223 35.71 -19.77 -27.06
CA SER A 223 35.99 -21.13 -26.59
C SER A 223 35.22 -22.21 -27.38
N LYS A 224 34.51 -21.82 -28.44
CA LYS A 224 33.91 -22.70 -29.45
C LYS A 224 34.68 -22.54 -30.75
#